data_AF-A0A086PKF5-F1
#
_entry.id   AF-A0A086PKF5-F1
#
_cell.length_a   1.000
_cell.length_b   1.000
_cell.length_c   1.000
_cell.angle_alpha   90.00
_cell.angle_beta   90.00
_cell.angle_gamma   90.00
#
_symmetry.space_group_name_H-M   'P 1'
#
loop_
_entity.id
_entity.type
_entity.pdbx_description
1 polymer ?
#
loop_
_entity_poly.entity_id
_entity_poly.type
_entity_poly.pdbx_seq_one_letter_code
_entity_poly.pdbx_strand_id
1 'polypeptide(L)'
;MSPQSQEGDAAKKEEKKEEKKEEEKKEGSGVSTLKVGGGAWRPRSQRQFTREEELDRTVKALLNKLTIEKFDTITEKLARTVEGLKEHKELQLVVNVVMEKAVTEPDWSEMYADLCQVLQWRSVPTEGTDIENFRKTPFMKALLTKIQAEYEAMPRSLESRLRSLPSGELDPEAIEEMQQLKRTKNRILGVVKLIGELFQRKILGFPIVRDVVVDLVIKNEEPDEHFIECFVQLIATT
;
A
#
# COMPACT_ATOMS: atom_id res chain seq x y z
N MET A 1 41.68 -81.61 11.79
CA MET A 1 40.30 -81.86 12.24
C MET A 1 39.58 -80.50 12.29
N SER A 2 38.35 -80.47 11.77
CA SER A 2 37.63 -79.35 11.14
C SER A 2 37.40 -78.08 11.97
N PRO A 3 37.11 -76.94 11.30
CA PRO A 3 36.20 -75.94 11.81
C PRO A 3 35.01 -75.70 10.85
N GLN A 4 33.81 -76.07 11.30
CA GLN A 4 32.53 -75.61 10.76
C GLN A 4 31.84 -74.85 11.90
N SER A 5 31.17 -73.73 11.56
CA SER A 5 30.11 -73.00 12.29
C SER A 5 30.41 -71.52 12.62
N GLN A 6 30.39 -70.64 11.60
CA GLN A 6 30.15 -69.19 11.79
C GLN A 6 29.30 -68.53 10.67
N GLU A 7 28.58 -69.29 9.83
CA GLU A 7 27.76 -68.73 8.74
C GLU A 7 26.26 -68.51 9.08
N GLY A 8 25.82 -68.81 10.31
CA GLY A 8 24.40 -68.72 10.71
C GLY A 8 23.93 -67.38 11.29
N ASP A 9 24.85 -66.50 11.71
CA ASP A 9 24.49 -65.28 12.47
C ASP A 9 24.43 -64.01 11.59
N ALA A 10 25.02 -64.03 10.39
CA ALA A 10 24.99 -62.89 9.49
C ALA A 10 23.64 -62.74 8.76
N ALA A 11 23.05 -63.85 8.30
CA ALA A 11 21.79 -63.84 7.54
C ALA A 11 20.59 -63.35 8.38
N LYS A 12 20.53 -63.72 9.66
CA LYS A 12 19.46 -63.29 10.58
C LYS A 12 19.52 -61.79 10.93
N LYS A 13 20.69 -61.17 10.76
CA LYS A 13 20.91 -59.74 11.02
C LYS A 13 20.54 -58.88 9.81
N GLU A 14 20.59 -59.44 8.61
CA GLU A 14 20.16 -58.77 7.38
C GLU A 14 18.64 -58.79 7.20
N GLU A 15 17.97 -59.92 7.46
CA GLU A 15 16.49 -60.01 7.41
C GLU A 15 15.82 -59.02 8.39
N LYS A 16 16.35 -58.91 9.62
CA LYS A 16 15.83 -57.98 10.63
C LYS A 16 16.12 -56.51 10.33
N LYS A 17 17.05 -56.23 9.42
CA LYS A 17 17.41 -54.87 8.97
C LYS A 17 16.59 -54.46 7.74
N GLU A 18 16.12 -55.43 6.95
CA GLU A 18 15.17 -55.20 5.86
C GLU A 18 13.75 -55.00 6.36
N GLU A 19 13.24 -55.80 7.30
CA GLU A 19 11.91 -55.59 7.91
C GLU A 19 11.80 -54.21 8.58
N LYS A 20 12.86 -53.77 9.29
CA LYS A 20 12.88 -52.46 9.95
C LYS A 20 12.95 -51.28 8.97
N LYS A 21 13.54 -51.50 7.77
CA LYS A 21 13.55 -50.52 6.68
C LYS A 21 12.21 -50.46 5.95
N GLU A 22 11.43 -51.54 5.94
CA GLU A 22 10.10 -51.58 5.33
C GLU A 22 9.03 -50.96 6.23
N GLU A 23 9.15 -51.09 7.56
CA GLU A 23 8.33 -50.37 8.54
C GLU A 23 8.61 -48.85 8.55
N GLU A 24 9.87 -48.41 8.54
CA GLU A 24 10.21 -46.97 8.48
C GLU A 24 9.80 -46.29 7.16
N LYS A 25 9.58 -47.07 6.08
CA LYS A 25 9.10 -46.53 4.79
C LYS A 25 7.58 -46.36 4.74
N LYS A 26 6.83 -46.94 5.68
CA LYS A 26 5.36 -46.79 5.78
C LYS A 26 4.91 -45.63 6.67
N GLU A 27 5.78 -45.10 7.54
CA GLU A 27 5.44 -43.94 8.39
C GLU A 27 5.76 -42.57 7.73
N GLY A 28 6.39 -42.56 6.55
CA GLY A 28 6.77 -41.34 5.84
C GLY A 28 5.74 -40.77 4.86
N SER A 29 4.59 -41.40 4.63
CA SER A 29 3.60 -40.95 3.64
C SER A 29 2.33 -40.34 4.28
N GLY A 30 2.52 -39.59 5.35
CA GLY A 30 1.45 -38.94 6.11
C GLY A 30 1.48 -37.42 6.09
N VAL A 31 2.05 -36.77 5.06
CA VAL A 31 1.79 -35.33 4.88
C VAL A 31 0.37 -35.20 4.36
N SER A 32 -0.58 -35.01 5.27
CA SER A 32 -1.94 -34.64 4.90
C SER A 32 -1.88 -33.36 4.08
N THR A 33 -2.37 -33.42 2.85
CA THR A 33 -2.49 -32.26 1.96
C THR A 33 -3.25 -31.18 2.72
N LEU A 34 -2.61 -30.03 2.95
CA LEU A 34 -3.23 -28.88 3.60
C LEU A 34 -4.56 -28.60 2.91
N LYS A 35 -5.66 -28.75 3.65
CA LYS A 35 -6.99 -28.44 3.12
C LYS A 35 -6.99 -26.96 2.76
N VAL A 36 -7.15 -26.69 1.47
CA VAL A 36 -7.27 -25.34 0.91
C VAL A 36 -8.50 -24.70 1.56
N GLY A 37 -8.28 -23.86 2.57
CA GLY A 37 -9.35 -23.10 3.21
C GLY A 37 -10.04 -22.19 2.19
N GLY A 38 -11.29 -21.81 2.43
CA GLY A 38 -12.07 -20.99 1.50
C GLY A 38 -11.41 -19.64 1.12
N GLY A 39 -10.45 -19.16 1.91
CA GLY A 39 -9.65 -17.95 1.66
C GLY A 39 -8.25 -18.19 1.08
N ALA A 40 -7.90 -19.41 0.68
CA ALA A 40 -6.58 -19.70 0.15
C ALA A 40 -6.30 -18.96 -1.17
N TRP A 41 -5.07 -18.47 -1.33
CA TRP A 41 -4.63 -17.81 -2.55
C TRP A 41 -4.76 -18.74 -3.76
N ARG A 42 -5.44 -18.28 -4.82
CA ARG A 42 -5.61 -19.02 -6.07
C ARG A 42 -4.74 -18.42 -7.19
N PRO A 43 -4.05 -19.25 -7.99
CA PRO A 43 -3.27 -18.79 -9.13
C PRO A 43 -4.12 -18.01 -10.14
N ARG A 44 -3.48 -17.07 -10.84
CA ARG A 44 -4.13 -16.20 -11.85
C ARG A 44 -4.90 -16.99 -12.91
N SER A 45 -4.39 -18.15 -13.33
CA SER A 45 -5.01 -19.01 -14.35
C SER A 45 -6.37 -19.57 -13.94
N GLN A 46 -6.73 -19.53 -12.66
CA GLN A 46 -7.98 -20.08 -12.12
C GLN A 46 -9.02 -19.00 -11.76
N ARG A 47 -8.75 -17.72 -12.04
CA ARG A 47 -9.68 -16.63 -11.76
C ARG A 47 -9.95 -15.81 -13.01
N GLN A 48 -11.23 -15.58 -13.28
CA GLN A 48 -11.67 -14.51 -14.17
C GLN A 48 -11.72 -13.22 -13.36
N PHE A 49 -11.15 -12.15 -13.91
CA PHE A 49 -11.14 -10.82 -13.29
C PHE A 49 -12.03 -9.90 -14.11
N THR A 50 -12.70 -8.97 -13.43
CA THR A 50 -13.37 -7.88 -14.13
C THR A 50 -12.33 -6.91 -14.70
N ARG A 51 -12.74 -6.08 -15.68
CA ARG A 51 -11.87 -5.03 -16.25
C ARG A 51 -11.30 -4.10 -15.17
N GLU A 52 -12.11 -3.73 -14.19
CA GLU A 52 -11.69 -2.88 -13.06
C GLU A 52 -10.67 -3.57 -12.15
N GLU A 53 -10.85 -4.87 -11.87
CA GLU A 53 -9.91 -5.66 -11.08
C GLU A 53 -8.56 -5.84 -11.81
N GLU A 54 -8.59 -6.05 -13.12
CA GLU A 54 -7.36 -6.13 -13.92
C GLU A 54 -6.60 -4.80 -13.94
N LEU A 55 -7.33 -3.68 -14.05
CA LEU A 55 -6.77 -2.34 -13.98
C LEU A 55 -6.13 -2.08 -12.60
N ASP A 56 -6.87 -2.31 -11.51
CA ASP A 56 -6.38 -2.14 -10.13
C ASP A 56 -5.08 -2.92 -9.89
N ARG A 57 -5.08 -4.20 -10.28
CA ARG A 57 -3.90 -5.05 -10.15
C ARG A 57 -2.71 -4.56 -10.96
N THR A 58 -2.97 -4.08 -12.18
CA THR A 58 -1.91 -3.57 -13.08
C THR A 58 -1.30 -2.30 -12.51
N VAL A 59 -2.12 -1.36 -12.06
CA VAL A 59 -1.67 -0.10 -11.43
C VAL A 59 -0.87 -0.40 -10.15
N LYS A 60 -1.39 -1.27 -9.26
CA LYS A 60 -0.67 -1.70 -8.05
C LYS A 60 0.67 -2.36 -8.36
N ALA A 61 0.72 -3.22 -9.39
CA ALA A 61 1.96 -3.90 -9.78
C ALA A 61 3.01 -2.93 -10.34
N LEU A 62 2.59 -1.86 -11.01
CA LEU A 62 3.46 -0.79 -11.48
C LEU A 62 3.96 0.07 -10.31
N LEU A 63 3.06 0.52 -9.44
CA LEU A 63 3.41 1.35 -8.28
C LEU A 63 4.31 0.64 -7.27
N ASN A 64 4.15 -0.66 -7.07
CA ASN A 64 5.05 -1.45 -6.21
C ASN A 64 6.49 -1.54 -6.75
N LYS A 65 6.70 -1.19 -8.02
CA LYS A 65 8.03 -1.13 -8.65
C LYS A 65 8.52 0.30 -8.83
N LEU A 66 7.70 1.29 -8.48
CA LEU A 66 8.02 2.69 -8.65
C LEU A 66 9.17 3.07 -7.73
N THR A 67 10.26 3.50 -8.33
CA THR A 67 11.46 4.00 -7.67
C THR A 67 12.00 5.16 -8.50
N ILE A 68 12.89 5.98 -7.92
CA ILE A 68 13.53 7.09 -8.61
C ILE A 68 14.20 6.62 -9.92
N GLU A 69 14.95 5.52 -9.88
CA GLU A 69 15.63 4.95 -11.06
C GLU A 69 14.66 4.47 -12.15
N LYS A 70 13.47 4.00 -11.78
CA LYS A 70 12.47 3.43 -12.70
C LYS A 70 11.33 4.40 -12.99
N PHE A 71 11.42 5.63 -12.51
CA PHE A 71 10.35 6.60 -12.55
C PHE A 71 9.83 6.79 -13.97
N ASP A 72 10.69 7.22 -14.90
CA ASP A 72 10.30 7.49 -16.29
C ASP A 72 9.64 6.27 -16.96
N THR A 73 10.22 5.09 -16.76
CA THR A 73 9.72 3.86 -17.40
C THR A 73 8.37 3.42 -16.85
N ILE A 74 8.13 3.60 -15.54
CA ILE A 74 6.88 3.19 -14.89
C ILE A 74 5.80 4.24 -15.12
N THR A 75 6.16 5.52 -15.00
CA THR A 75 5.29 6.66 -15.29
C THR A 75 4.79 6.60 -16.73
N GLU A 76 5.64 6.32 -17.71
CA GLU A 76 5.23 6.15 -19.12
C GLU A 76 4.21 5.01 -19.29
N LYS A 77 4.39 3.88 -18.59
CA LYS A 77 3.43 2.76 -18.63
C LYS A 77 2.08 3.14 -18.00
N LEU A 78 2.11 3.86 -16.89
CA LEU A 78 0.89 4.37 -16.25
C LEU A 78 0.19 5.41 -17.11
N ALA A 79 0.93 6.33 -17.74
CA ALA A 79 0.39 7.34 -18.65
C ALA A 79 -0.32 6.70 -19.84
N ARG A 80 0.32 5.74 -20.53
CA ARG A 80 -0.32 4.98 -21.61
C ARG A 80 -1.58 4.24 -21.17
N THR A 81 -1.57 3.74 -19.92
CA THR A 81 -2.77 3.11 -19.35
C THR A 81 -3.89 4.14 -19.22
N VAL A 82 -3.59 5.30 -18.62
CA VAL A 82 -4.54 6.42 -18.41
C VAL A 82 -5.08 6.99 -19.73
N GLU A 83 -4.25 7.12 -20.77
CA GLU A 83 -4.66 7.57 -22.11
C GLU A 83 -5.72 6.67 -22.75
N GLY A 84 -5.67 5.37 -22.44
CA GLY A 84 -6.65 4.40 -22.94
C GLY A 84 -7.98 4.42 -22.19
N LEU A 85 -8.05 5.08 -21.03
CA LEU A 85 -9.25 5.12 -20.19
C LEU A 85 -10.21 6.20 -20.65
N LYS A 86 -11.46 5.80 -20.89
CA LYS A 86 -12.54 6.72 -21.31
C LYS A 86 -13.56 6.96 -20.21
N GLU A 87 -13.63 6.06 -19.23
CA GLU A 87 -14.62 6.10 -18.17
C GLU A 87 -14.07 6.80 -16.92
N HIS A 88 -14.83 7.75 -16.38
CA HIS A 88 -14.42 8.47 -15.17
C HIS A 88 -14.17 7.54 -13.98
N LYS A 89 -14.93 6.45 -13.86
CA LYS A 89 -14.75 5.43 -12.80
C LYS A 89 -13.38 4.76 -12.85
N GLU A 90 -12.88 4.46 -14.04
CA GLU A 90 -11.56 3.84 -14.21
C GLU A 90 -10.45 4.82 -13.84
N LEU A 91 -10.57 6.09 -14.26
CA LEU A 91 -9.63 7.15 -13.86
C LEU A 91 -9.63 7.36 -12.34
N GLN A 92 -10.81 7.38 -11.73
CA GLN A 92 -10.96 7.46 -10.28
C GLN A 92 -10.25 6.29 -9.58
N LEU A 93 -10.37 5.07 -10.13
CA LEU A 93 -9.67 3.90 -9.61
C LEU A 93 -8.14 4.08 -9.67
N VAL A 94 -7.58 4.53 -10.80
CA VAL A 94 -6.14 4.80 -10.91
C VAL A 94 -5.69 5.82 -9.87
N VAL A 95 -6.40 6.95 -9.78
CA VAL A 95 -6.11 8.01 -8.80
C VAL A 95 -6.18 7.46 -7.38
N ASN A 96 -7.21 6.68 -7.04
CA ASN A 96 -7.35 6.12 -5.69
C ASN A 96 -6.14 5.27 -5.31
N VAL A 97 -5.63 4.43 -6.22
CA VAL A 97 -4.48 3.57 -5.95
C VAL A 97 -3.19 4.40 -5.80
N VAL A 98 -2.97 5.39 -6.67
CA VAL A 98 -1.80 6.28 -6.60
C VAL A 98 -1.81 7.08 -5.29
N MET A 99 -2.95 7.67 -4.95
CA MET A 99 -3.12 8.48 -3.74
C MET A 99 -2.99 7.64 -2.47
N GLU A 100 -3.55 6.43 -2.43
CA GLU A 100 -3.38 5.53 -1.29
C GLU A 100 -1.91 5.23 -1.02
N LYS A 101 -1.12 4.99 -2.07
CA LYS A 101 0.33 4.81 -1.95
C LYS A 101 1.00 6.08 -1.41
N ALA A 102 0.70 7.22 -2.01
CA ALA A 102 1.31 8.49 -1.63
C ALA A 102 1.06 8.90 -0.18
N VAL A 103 -0.13 8.63 0.37
CA VAL A 103 -0.44 8.92 1.79
C VAL A 103 0.18 7.91 2.75
N THR A 104 0.44 6.67 2.31
CA THR A 104 1.11 5.65 3.13
C THR A 104 2.64 5.74 3.10
N GLU A 105 3.19 6.34 2.05
CA GLU A 105 4.63 6.41 1.78
C GLU A 105 5.08 7.89 1.68
N PRO A 106 4.98 8.67 2.79
CA PRO A 106 5.19 10.13 2.81
C PRO A 106 6.58 10.57 2.33
N ASP A 107 7.59 9.73 2.49
CA ASP A 107 8.98 10.02 2.07
C ASP A 107 9.13 10.10 0.55
N TRP A 108 8.16 9.56 -0.20
CA TRP A 108 8.15 9.56 -1.67
C TRP A 108 7.06 10.47 -2.24
N SER A 109 6.49 11.36 -1.40
CA SER A 109 5.40 12.28 -1.79
C SER A 109 5.74 13.14 -3.01
N GLU A 110 6.98 13.64 -3.12
CA GLU A 110 7.48 14.39 -4.28
C GLU A 110 7.34 13.58 -5.58
N MET A 111 7.84 12.35 -5.58
CA MET A 111 7.77 11.44 -6.73
C MET A 111 6.31 11.13 -7.11
N TYR A 112 5.42 10.96 -6.13
CA TYR A 112 4.00 10.75 -6.41
C TYR A 112 3.32 12.01 -6.98
N ALA A 113 3.72 13.20 -6.54
CA ALA A 113 3.20 14.44 -7.09
C ALA A 113 3.67 14.68 -8.54
N ASP A 114 4.92 14.33 -8.86
CA ASP A 114 5.41 14.33 -10.25
C ASP A 114 4.63 13.34 -11.11
N LEU A 115 4.39 12.14 -10.61
CA LEU A 115 3.56 11.14 -11.29
C LEU A 115 2.17 11.72 -11.58
N CYS A 116 1.50 12.31 -10.59
CA CYS A 116 0.19 12.94 -10.77
C CYS A 116 0.21 14.05 -11.84
N GLN A 117 1.28 14.85 -11.90
CA GLN A 117 1.43 15.89 -12.91
C GLN A 117 1.55 15.31 -14.33
N VAL A 118 2.37 14.26 -14.50
CA VAL A 118 2.52 13.59 -15.79
C VAL A 118 1.23 12.91 -16.22
N LEU A 119 0.57 12.16 -15.33
CA LEU A 119 -0.70 11.50 -15.65
C LEU A 119 -1.78 12.52 -16.03
N GLN A 120 -1.80 13.66 -15.36
CA GLN A 120 -2.69 14.76 -15.70
C GLN A 120 -2.41 15.31 -17.10
N TRP A 121 -1.14 15.59 -17.45
CA TRP A 121 -0.78 16.06 -18.81
C TRP A 121 -1.09 15.05 -19.91
N ARG A 122 -1.00 13.76 -19.61
CA ARG A 122 -1.28 12.67 -20.55
C ARG A 122 -2.75 12.30 -20.61
N SER A 123 -3.57 12.76 -19.65
CA SER A 123 -5.01 12.49 -19.65
C SER A 123 -5.71 13.14 -20.85
N VAL A 124 -6.51 12.37 -21.57
CA VAL A 124 -7.25 12.87 -22.74
C VAL A 124 -8.44 13.73 -22.26
N PRO A 125 -8.58 14.98 -22.74
CA PRO A 125 -9.78 15.77 -22.46
C PRO A 125 -11.03 15.10 -23.04
N THR A 126 -12.12 15.05 -22.28
CA THR A 126 -13.42 14.59 -22.83
C THR A 126 -13.99 15.64 -23.77
N GLU A 127 -14.85 15.26 -24.73
CA GLU A 127 -15.56 16.21 -25.59
C GLU A 127 -16.26 17.31 -24.77
N GLY A 128 -16.05 18.57 -25.16
CA GLY A 128 -16.54 19.75 -24.43
C GLY A 128 -15.68 20.18 -23.23
N THR A 129 -14.56 19.51 -22.97
CA THR A 129 -13.57 19.99 -22.00
C THR A 129 -12.78 21.13 -22.62
N ASP A 130 -12.75 22.26 -21.92
CA ASP A 130 -11.92 23.40 -22.24
C ASP A 130 -10.44 22.99 -22.18
N ILE A 131 -9.82 22.80 -23.35
CA ILE A 131 -8.44 22.32 -23.51
C ILE A 131 -7.45 23.33 -22.91
N GLU A 132 -7.80 24.61 -22.88
CA GLU A 132 -6.99 25.65 -22.26
C GLU A 132 -7.09 25.63 -20.73
N ASN A 133 -8.16 25.04 -20.19
CA ASN A 133 -8.33 24.92 -18.75
C ASN A 133 -7.85 23.56 -18.24
N PHE A 134 -6.56 23.51 -17.97
CA PHE A 134 -5.84 22.41 -17.32
C PHE A 134 -6.56 21.82 -16.08
N ARG A 135 -7.42 22.60 -15.40
CA ARG A 135 -8.14 22.14 -14.21
C ARG A 135 -9.43 21.36 -14.50
N LYS A 136 -9.89 21.28 -15.75
CA LYS A 136 -11.19 20.69 -16.10
C LYS A 136 -11.12 19.27 -16.66
N THR A 137 -9.93 18.68 -16.80
CA THR A 137 -9.81 17.30 -17.29
C THR A 137 -10.46 16.30 -16.32
N PRO A 138 -10.92 15.14 -16.81
CA PRO A 138 -11.50 14.10 -15.96
C PRO A 138 -10.53 13.58 -14.89
N PHE A 139 -9.23 13.49 -15.22
CA PHE A 139 -8.20 13.07 -14.28
C PHE A 139 -8.03 14.10 -13.16
N MET A 140 -7.95 15.41 -13.49
CA MET A 140 -7.84 16.45 -12.47
C MET A 140 -9.04 16.44 -11.52
N LYS A 141 -10.26 16.27 -12.06
CA LYS A 141 -11.47 16.15 -11.23
C LYS A 141 -11.38 14.97 -10.27
N ALA A 142 -10.94 13.80 -10.76
CA ALA A 142 -10.75 12.62 -9.94
C ALA A 142 -9.70 12.84 -8.84
N LEU A 143 -8.55 13.43 -9.21
CA LEU A 143 -7.44 13.77 -8.31
C LEU A 143 -7.90 14.72 -7.20
N LEU A 144 -8.52 15.84 -7.55
CA LEU A 144 -9.01 16.83 -6.58
C LEU A 144 -10.08 16.22 -5.66
N THR A 145 -10.99 15.42 -6.20
CA THR A 145 -12.02 14.73 -5.40
C THR A 145 -11.38 13.78 -4.38
N LYS A 146 -10.35 13.04 -4.78
CA LYS A 146 -9.65 12.11 -3.88
C LYS A 146 -8.84 12.85 -2.82
N ILE A 147 -8.14 13.93 -3.17
CA ILE A 147 -7.40 14.76 -2.20
C ILE A 147 -8.35 15.36 -1.17
N GLN A 148 -9.49 15.89 -1.61
CA GLN A 148 -10.51 16.43 -0.71
C GLN A 148 -11.00 15.34 0.27
N ALA A 149 -11.29 14.13 -0.23
CA ALA A 149 -11.74 13.03 0.61
C ALA A 149 -10.67 12.59 1.64
N GLU A 150 -9.38 12.54 1.25
CA GLU A 150 -8.30 12.23 2.20
C GLU A 150 -8.10 13.33 3.24
N TYR A 151 -8.26 14.60 2.84
CA TYR A 151 -8.19 15.74 3.76
C TYR A 151 -9.34 15.72 4.76
N GLU A 152 -10.57 15.48 4.31
CA GLU A 152 -11.76 15.44 5.17
C GLU A 152 -11.77 14.22 6.10
N ALA A 153 -11.16 13.11 5.68
CA ALA A 153 -11.00 11.91 6.50
C ALA A 153 -9.93 12.07 7.61
N MET A 154 -9.14 13.15 7.57
CA MET A 154 -8.13 13.42 8.59
C MET A 154 -8.80 13.65 9.96
N PRO A 155 -8.35 12.94 11.03
CA PRO A 155 -8.89 13.19 12.35
C PRO A 155 -8.51 14.61 12.80
N ARG A 156 -9.42 15.25 13.54
CA ARG A 156 -9.24 16.63 14.04
C ARG A 156 -8.53 16.71 15.38
N SER A 157 -8.42 15.57 16.06
CA SER A 157 -7.67 15.41 17.31
C SER A 157 -7.01 14.03 17.32
N LEU A 158 -5.87 13.92 18.01
CA LEU A 158 -5.14 12.68 18.20
C LEU A 158 -5.26 12.12 19.61
N GLU A 159 -6.41 12.37 20.27
CA GLU A 159 -6.70 11.84 21.60
C GLU A 159 -6.55 10.32 21.61
N SER A 160 -5.66 9.81 22.45
CA SER A 160 -5.44 8.39 22.63
C SER A 160 -5.52 8.05 24.11
N ARG A 161 -6.13 6.90 24.42
CA ARG A 161 -6.20 6.36 25.78
C ARG A 161 -4.81 5.97 26.30
N LEU A 162 -3.79 5.88 25.43
CA LEU A 162 -2.40 5.74 25.85
C LEU A 162 -1.93 6.86 26.78
N ARG A 163 -2.46 8.09 26.64
CA ARG A 163 -2.11 9.18 27.58
C ARG A 163 -2.56 8.92 29.01
N SER A 164 -3.56 8.05 29.19
CA SER A 164 -4.14 7.67 30.49
C SER A 164 -3.69 6.31 31.01
N LEU A 165 -2.95 5.53 30.23
CA LEU A 165 -2.46 4.21 30.63
C LEU A 165 -1.21 4.35 31.52
N PRO A 166 -1.17 3.68 32.69
CA PRO A 166 0.04 3.63 33.53
C PRO A 166 1.22 3.09 32.71
N SER A 167 2.37 3.77 32.79
CA SER A 167 3.57 3.34 32.08
C SER A 167 4.00 1.94 32.53
N GLY A 168 3.88 0.93 31.66
CA GLY A 168 4.47 -0.40 31.87
C GLY A 168 3.58 -1.60 31.54
N GLU A 169 2.26 -1.43 31.45
CA GLU A 169 1.37 -2.52 31.02
C GLU A 169 1.16 -2.45 29.49
N LEU A 170 2.03 -3.15 28.75
CA LEU A 170 1.79 -3.43 27.33
C LEU A 170 0.98 -4.73 27.23
N ASP A 171 -0.32 -4.63 27.48
CA ASP A 171 -1.22 -5.68 27.04
C ASP A 171 -1.37 -5.65 25.51
N PRO A 172 -1.88 -6.73 24.89
CA PRO A 172 -2.08 -6.77 23.44
C PRO A 172 -2.96 -5.62 22.90
N GLU A 173 -3.91 -5.12 23.69
CA GLU A 173 -4.82 -4.04 23.30
C GLU A 173 -4.09 -2.69 23.20
N ALA A 174 -3.25 -2.35 24.19
CA ALA A 174 -2.43 -1.15 24.19
C ALA A 174 -1.41 -1.15 23.05
N ILE A 175 -0.83 -2.32 22.72
CA ILE A 175 0.06 -2.47 21.55
C ILE A 175 -0.70 -2.18 20.25
N GLU A 176 -1.92 -2.73 20.10
CA GLU A 176 -2.74 -2.51 18.92
C GLU A 176 -3.15 -1.03 18.78
N GLU A 177 -3.60 -0.39 19.87
CA GLU A 177 -3.94 1.04 19.89
C GLU A 177 -2.74 1.91 19.51
N MET A 178 -1.54 1.60 20.03
CA MET A 178 -0.30 2.31 19.67
C MET A 178 0.03 2.18 18.18
N GLN A 179 -0.13 0.98 17.61
CA GLN A 179 0.11 0.75 16.18
C GLN A 179 -0.91 1.48 15.32
N GLN A 180 -2.19 1.50 15.72
CA GLN A 180 -3.23 2.24 15.03
C GLN A 180 -2.94 3.75 15.06
N LEU A 181 -2.58 4.31 16.22
CA LEU A 181 -2.20 5.72 16.35
C LEU A 181 -1.01 6.06 15.45
N LYS A 182 0.02 5.20 15.40
CA LYS A 182 1.17 5.38 14.52
C LYS A 182 0.77 5.39 13.04
N ARG A 183 -0.11 4.48 12.61
CA ARG A 183 -0.62 4.44 11.23
C ARG A 183 -1.40 5.71 10.89
N THR A 184 -2.25 6.16 11.80
CA THR A 184 -3.01 7.42 11.66
C THR A 184 -2.09 8.62 11.54
N LYS A 185 -1.09 8.74 12.43
CA LYS A 185 -0.06 9.79 12.38
C LYS A 185 0.71 9.79 11.05
N ASN A 186 1.17 8.62 10.58
CA ASN A 186 1.83 8.51 9.29
C ASN A 186 0.93 8.91 8.12
N ARG A 187 -0.35 8.51 8.14
CA ARG A 187 -1.30 8.87 7.08
C ARG A 187 -1.56 10.38 7.05
N ILE A 188 -1.73 11.02 8.22
CA ILE A 188 -1.87 12.49 8.34
C ILE A 188 -0.66 13.18 7.69
N LEU A 189 0.54 12.77 8.06
CA LEU A 189 1.77 13.33 7.51
C LEU A 189 1.83 13.14 5.98
N GLY A 190 1.47 11.96 5.47
CA GLY A 190 1.40 11.69 4.04
C GLY A 190 0.42 12.59 3.30
N VAL A 191 -0.79 12.80 3.84
CA VAL A 191 -1.78 13.72 3.25
C VAL A 191 -1.24 15.15 3.23
N VAL A 192 -0.67 15.63 4.34
CA VAL A 192 -0.15 17.00 4.44
C VAL A 192 1.03 17.23 3.48
N LYS A 193 2.01 16.33 3.47
CA LYS A 193 3.16 16.41 2.54
C LYS A 193 2.70 16.39 1.09
N LEU A 194 1.80 15.48 0.73
CA LEU A 194 1.27 15.38 -0.62
C LEU A 194 0.54 16.65 -1.05
N ILE A 195 -0.23 17.29 -0.17
CA ILE A 195 -0.85 18.59 -0.45
C ILE A 195 0.22 19.65 -0.73
N GLY A 196 1.29 19.70 0.07
CA GLY A 196 2.42 20.61 -0.15
C GLY A 196 3.08 20.40 -1.52
N GLU A 197 3.38 19.15 -1.86
CA GLU A 197 4.00 18.78 -3.14
C GLU A 197 3.13 19.12 -4.36
N LEU A 198 1.81 18.91 -4.24
CA LEU A 198 0.85 19.26 -5.29
C LEU A 198 0.65 20.78 -5.41
N PHE A 199 0.78 21.52 -4.30
CA PHE A 199 0.78 22.98 -4.32
C PHE A 199 2.00 23.55 -5.05
N GLN A 200 3.19 22.97 -4.86
CA GLN A 200 4.39 23.35 -5.61
C GLN A 200 4.20 23.25 -7.13
N ARG A 201 3.53 22.18 -7.56
CA ARG A 201 3.20 21.90 -8.97
C ARG A 201 2.00 22.69 -9.50
N LYS A 202 1.47 23.65 -8.71
CA LYS A 202 0.30 24.50 -9.04
C LYS A 202 -0.99 23.72 -9.33
N ILE A 203 -1.03 22.45 -8.92
CA ILE A 203 -2.22 21.60 -8.99
C ILE A 203 -3.24 22.10 -7.96
N LEU A 204 -2.79 22.33 -6.73
CA LEU A 204 -3.59 22.94 -5.67
C LEU A 204 -3.36 24.45 -5.60
N GLY A 205 -4.38 25.18 -5.14
CA GLY A 205 -4.32 26.63 -4.95
C GLY A 205 -4.06 27.02 -3.49
N PHE A 206 -3.65 28.27 -3.28
CA PHE A 206 -3.40 28.84 -1.96
C PHE A 206 -4.54 28.63 -0.94
N PRO A 207 -5.84 28.74 -1.30
CA PRO A 207 -6.91 28.53 -0.32
C PRO A 207 -6.86 27.17 0.37
N ILE A 208 -6.47 26.11 -0.36
CA ILE A 208 -6.39 24.75 0.19
C ILE A 208 -5.27 24.65 1.23
N VAL A 209 -4.08 25.19 0.91
CA VAL A 209 -2.94 25.19 1.83
C VAL A 209 -3.24 26.03 3.07
N ARG A 210 -3.88 27.19 2.89
CA ARG A 210 -4.34 28.03 4.01
C ARG A 210 -5.25 27.24 4.95
N ASP A 211 -6.24 26.51 4.40
CA ASP A 211 -7.20 25.76 5.22
C ASP A 211 -6.50 24.63 5.99
N VAL A 212 -5.54 23.95 5.36
CA VAL A 212 -4.68 22.94 6.02
C VAL A 212 -3.88 23.57 7.16
N VAL A 213 -3.25 24.72 6.95
CA VAL A 213 -2.49 25.42 8.00
C VAL A 213 -3.40 25.83 9.16
N VAL A 214 -4.60 26.33 8.86
CA VAL A 214 -5.57 26.70 9.89
C VAL A 214 -5.95 25.48 10.74
N ASP A 215 -6.25 24.36 10.10
CA ASP A 215 -6.66 23.13 10.78
C ASP A 215 -5.52 22.46 11.56
N LEU A 216 -4.26 22.61 11.13
CA LEU A 216 -3.11 22.03 11.83
C LEU A 216 -2.71 22.81 13.09
N VAL A 217 -2.67 24.15 13.05
CA VAL A 217 -2.04 24.95 14.11
C VAL A 217 -2.79 26.19 14.59
N ILE A 218 -3.85 26.64 13.89
CA ILE A 218 -4.55 27.90 14.24
C ILE A 218 -5.86 27.63 14.97
N LYS A 219 -6.57 26.57 14.59
CA LYS A 219 -7.93 26.29 15.08
C LYS A 219 -7.98 25.91 16.56
N ASN A 220 -6.94 25.26 17.06
CA ASN A 220 -6.81 24.85 18.45
C ASN A 220 -5.73 25.71 19.13
N GLU A 221 -6.02 26.25 20.30
CA GLU A 221 -5.06 27.07 21.08
C GLU A 221 -3.82 26.26 21.46
N GLU A 222 -4.00 24.96 21.74
CA GLU A 222 -2.93 23.99 22.03
C GLU A 222 -3.01 22.83 21.01
N PRO A 223 -2.38 22.96 19.83
CA PRO A 223 -2.38 21.89 18.83
C PRO A 223 -1.54 20.68 19.27
N ASP A 224 -1.97 19.47 18.88
CA ASP A 224 -1.18 18.26 19.11
C ASP A 224 0.22 18.38 18.47
N GLU A 225 1.26 17.94 19.18
CA GLU A 225 2.67 17.99 18.72
C GLU A 225 2.85 17.42 17.30
N HIS A 226 2.12 16.34 16.97
CA HIS A 226 2.17 15.73 15.64
C HIS A 226 1.62 16.63 14.53
N PHE A 227 0.60 17.45 14.81
CA PHE A 227 0.10 18.43 13.84
C PHE A 227 1.09 19.58 13.65
N ILE A 228 1.78 19.99 14.71
CA ILE A 228 2.88 20.97 14.62
C ILE A 228 4.01 20.41 13.75
N GLU A 229 4.41 19.15 13.96
CA GLU A 229 5.41 18.48 13.11
C GLU A 229 4.96 18.45 11.65
N CYS A 230 3.71 18.06 11.37
CA CYS A 230 3.17 18.06 10.02
C CYS A 230 3.17 19.46 9.39
N PHE A 231 2.89 20.51 10.17
CA PHE A 231 2.95 21.89 9.70
C PHE A 231 4.40 22.32 9.36
N VAL A 232 5.38 21.97 10.19
CA VAL A 232 6.79 22.25 9.90
C VAL A 232 7.24 21.51 8.64
N GLN A 233 6.81 20.25 8.47
CA GLN A 233 7.08 19.49 7.25
C GLN A 233 6.40 20.12 6.02
N LEU A 234 5.17 20.60 6.15
CA LEU A 234 4.49 21.33 5.08
C LEU A 234 5.30 22.55 4.63
N ILE A 235 5.75 23.38 5.58
CA ILE A 235 6.58 24.56 5.27
C ILE A 235 7.93 24.15 4.66
N ALA A 236 8.54 23.07 5.12
CA ALA A 236 9.81 22.60 4.56
C ALA A 236 9.67 22.10 3.11
N THR A 237 8.52 21.53 2.78
CA THR A 237 8.18 21.05 1.44
C THR A 237 7.73 22.18 0.50
N THR A 238 7.05 23.22 1.01
CA THR A 238 6.53 24.33 0.21
C THR A 238 7.50 25.50 0.06
#